data_AF-A6VUL5-F1
#
_entry.id   AF-A6VUL5-F1
#
_cell.length_a   1.000
_cell.length_b   1.000
_cell.length_c   1.000
_cell.angle_alpha   90.00
_cell.angle_beta   90.00
_cell.angle_gamma   90.00
#
_symmetry.space_group_name_H-M   'P 1'
#
loop_
_entity.id
_entity.type
_entity.pdbx_description
1 polymer ?
#
loop_
_entity_poly.entity_id
_entity_poly.type
_entity_poly.pdbx_seq_one_letter_code
_entity_poly.pdbx_strand_id
1 'polypeptide(L)'
;MSKIKQVGANLWQGPTRRGITPQFKRTEHAINHYPNGESLIHETLQPGDKKLPLMFKSKETEDLGEVFEGSSAGGHEGYLDMRVDSVANRGEGFYMMGVIGLLFWWSFESFVLSYLSDPQLRDISIYSGYAFFIIGALVCLFRTLHTPVRFHKGNQEVYVWHKKILYRIPWDECEISVQVAKRNLGLKGSQDGYQLTLWLNPKHAINKDLTGQKHVPLNLFHNMEHHTPLYAYWEYVRRYMTGDKPIYIEMSKEARKPGFNVEMAKREGYPKTIFMFITMLPFAFLFKPEKIALLSPFKEKWPEEVHEWTGERCNWH
;
A
#
# COMPACT_ATOMS: atom_id res chain seq x y z
N MET A 1 22.01 -3.13 -11.57
CA MET A 1 21.95 -4.50 -12.12
C MET A 1 20.79 -5.25 -11.46
N SER A 2 20.04 -6.03 -12.25
CA SER A 2 18.92 -6.85 -11.78
C SER A 2 19.39 -7.92 -10.79
N LYS A 3 18.71 -8.06 -9.65
CA LYS A 3 18.96 -9.11 -8.64
C LYS A 3 18.19 -10.40 -8.97
N ILE A 4 17.24 -10.34 -9.90
CA ILE A 4 16.44 -11.47 -10.37
C ILE A 4 17.15 -12.12 -11.55
N LYS A 5 17.49 -13.41 -11.41
CA LYS A 5 18.23 -14.16 -12.42
C LYS A 5 17.31 -15.12 -13.16
N GLN A 6 17.40 -15.15 -14.49
CA GLN A 6 16.80 -16.23 -15.26
C GLN A 6 17.65 -17.48 -15.10
N VAL A 7 17.05 -18.55 -14.58
CA VAL A 7 17.73 -19.83 -14.30
C VAL A 7 17.21 -20.96 -15.21
N GLY A 8 16.19 -20.69 -16.01
CA GLY A 8 15.66 -21.60 -17.01
C GLY A 8 14.82 -20.87 -18.06
N ALA A 9 14.33 -21.60 -19.07
CA ALA A 9 13.57 -21.03 -20.19
C ALA A 9 12.35 -20.20 -19.74
N ASN A 10 11.65 -20.66 -18.70
CA ASN A 10 10.49 -19.98 -18.10
C ASN A 10 10.58 -19.91 -16.57
N LEU A 11 11.79 -19.71 -16.03
CA LEU A 11 12.02 -19.66 -14.59
C LEU A 11 13.01 -18.55 -14.22
N TRP A 12 12.56 -17.65 -13.36
CA TRP A 12 13.36 -16.60 -12.75
C TRP A 12 13.41 -16.79 -11.25
N GLN A 13 14.56 -16.55 -10.66
CA GLN A 13 14.78 -16.65 -9.21
C GLN A 13 15.25 -15.32 -8.65
N GLY A 14 14.59 -14.87 -7.59
CA GLY A 14 15.08 -13.76 -6.77
C GLY A 14 16.09 -14.24 -5.71
N PRO A 15 16.74 -13.30 -5.01
CA PRO A 15 17.72 -13.63 -3.98
C PRO A 15 17.06 -14.32 -2.77
N THR A 16 17.74 -15.31 -2.19
CA THR A 16 17.29 -15.95 -0.95
C THR A 16 17.38 -14.97 0.22
N ARG A 17 16.27 -14.73 0.92
CA ARG A 17 16.21 -13.89 2.13
C ARG A 17 15.22 -14.48 3.13
N ARG A 18 15.62 -14.53 4.41
CA ARG A 18 14.84 -15.14 5.52
C ARG A 18 14.28 -16.55 5.19
N GLY A 19 15.07 -17.37 4.49
CA GLY A 19 14.68 -18.73 4.09
C GLY A 19 13.78 -18.84 2.87
N ILE A 20 13.40 -17.71 2.24
CA ILE A 20 12.56 -17.69 1.04
C ILE A 20 13.41 -17.39 -0.19
N THR A 21 13.31 -18.26 -1.18
CA THR A 21 13.85 -18.05 -2.53
C THR A 21 12.66 -17.98 -3.51
N PRO A 22 12.27 -16.77 -3.95
CA PRO A 22 11.08 -16.62 -4.76
C PRO A 22 11.33 -17.14 -6.17
N GLN A 23 10.33 -17.83 -6.72
CA GLN A 23 10.39 -18.43 -8.06
C GLN A 23 9.28 -17.85 -8.92
N PHE A 24 9.68 -17.09 -9.94
CA PHE A 24 8.75 -16.45 -10.85
C PHE A 24 8.74 -17.17 -12.20
N LYS A 25 7.57 -17.20 -12.82
CA LYS A 25 7.33 -17.82 -14.13
C LYS A 25 6.36 -16.95 -14.93
N ARG A 26 6.27 -17.21 -16.24
CA ARG A 26 5.14 -16.78 -17.06
C ARG A 26 4.14 -17.93 -17.12
N THR A 27 2.87 -17.65 -16.88
CA THR A 27 1.82 -18.67 -16.85
C THR A 27 0.84 -18.45 -17.99
N GLU A 28 0.31 -19.53 -18.56
CA GLU A 28 -0.76 -19.46 -19.57
C GLU A 28 -2.01 -18.77 -19.01
N HIS A 29 -2.33 -19.05 -17.73
CA HIS A 29 -3.39 -18.37 -17.01
C HIS A 29 -3.23 -16.85 -17.05
N ALA A 30 -2.03 -16.34 -16.71
CA ALA A 30 -1.77 -14.90 -16.77
C ALA A 30 -1.88 -14.34 -18.19
N ILE A 31 -1.36 -15.05 -19.20
CA ILE A 31 -1.45 -14.64 -20.62
C ILE A 31 -2.91 -14.42 -21.04
N ASN A 32 -3.77 -15.38 -20.68
CA ASN A 32 -5.17 -15.40 -21.08
C ASN A 32 -6.01 -14.39 -20.27
N HIS A 33 -5.79 -14.29 -18.97
CA HIS A 33 -6.71 -13.60 -18.06
C HIS A 33 -6.19 -12.24 -17.57
N TYR A 34 -4.88 -12.02 -17.50
CA TYR A 34 -4.31 -10.80 -16.92
C TYR A 34 -3.93 -9.79 -18.00
N PRO A 35 -3.98 -8.48 -17.68
CA PRO A 35 -3.43 -7.45 -18.55
C PRO A 35 -1.91 -7.63 -18.66
N ASN A 36 -1.38 -7.51 -19.88
CA ASN A 36 0.04 -7.68 -20.18
C ASN A 36 0.62 -9.04 -19.76
N GLY A 37 -0.21 -10.09 -19.69
CA GLY A 37 0.17 -11.42 -19.19
C GLY A 37 1.39 -12.06 -19.88
N GLU A 38 1.61 -11.79 -21.17
CA GLU A 38 2.80 -12.25 -21.92
C GLU A 38 4.13 -11.73 -21.34
N SER A 39 4.09 -10.54 -20.76
CA SER A 39 5.25 -9.88 -20.13
C SER A 39 5.34 -10.14 -18.63
N LEU A 40 4.28 -10.70 -18.03
CA LEU A 40 4.16 -10.84 -16.59
C LEU A 40 5.04 -11.98 -16.06
N ILE A 41 5.98 -11.64 -15.20
CA ILE A 41 6.80 -12.59 -14.45
C ILE A 41 6.32 -12.56 -13.01
N HIS A 42 5.67 -13.64 -12.57
CA HIS A 42 5.02 -13.67 -11.27
C HIS A 42 5.09 -15.06 -10.61
N GLU A 43 4.79 -15.08 -9.31
CA GLU A 43 4.64 -16.26 -8.49
C GLU A 43 3.24 -16.26 -7.89
N THR A 44 2.43 -17.24 -8.27
CA THR A 44 1.09 -17.44 -7.74
C THR A 44 1.16 -17.89 -6.27
N LEU A 45 0.40 -17.19 -5.43
CA LEU A 45 0.22 -17.50 -4.01
C LEU A 45 -1.16 -18.13 -3.75
N GLN A 46 -2.17 -17.56 -4.41
CA GLN A 46 -3.55 -18.04 -4.48
C GLN A 46 -4.03 -17.96 -5.95
N PRO A 47 -4.78 -18.94 -6.47
CA PRO A 47 -5.20 -20.20 -5.82
C PRO A 47 -4.02 -21.13 -5.48
N GLY A 48 -4.19 -21.98 -4.45
CA GLY A 48 -3.21 -22.98 -4.02
C GLY A 48 -2.73 -22.89 -2.57
N ASP A 49 -3.18 -21.87 -1.82
CA ASP A 49 -2.87 -21.67 -0.39
C ASP A 49 -1.37 -21.84 -0.09
N LYS A 50 -0.50 -21.21 -0.90
CA LYS A 50 0.93 -21.48 -0.84
C LYS A 50 1.51 -21.07 0.51
N LYS A 51 1.95 -22.08 1.27
CA LYS A 51 2.63 -21.91 2.57
C LYS A 51 4.08 -21.53 2.37
N LEU A 52 4.51 -20.48 3.04
CA LEU A 52 5.90 -20.01 3.00
C LEU A 52 6.61 -20.29 4.32
N PRO A 53 7.83 -20.85 4.28
CA PRO A 53 8.63 -21.14 5.48
C PRO A 53 9.26 -19.83 6.00
N LEU A 54 8.44 -18.91 6.50
CA LEU A 54 8.93 -17.74 7.20
C LEU A 54 9.51 -18.16 8.56
N MET A 55 10.82 -18.36 8.60
CA MET A 55 11.57 -18.50 9.85
C MET A 55 11.68 -17.13 10.51
N PHE A 56 10.64 -16.71 11.21
CA PHE A 56 10.68 -15.51 12.02
C PHE A 56 11.30 -15.84 13.38
N LYS A 57 12.58 -15.51 13.55
CA LYS A 57 13.15 -15.41 14.89
C LYS A 57 12.72 -14.06 15.45
N SER A 58 11.70 -14.07 16.32
CA SER A 58 11.37 -12.92 17.15
C SER A 58 12.64 -12.49 17.88
N LYS A 59 13.22 -11.36 17.46
CA LYS A 59 14.02 -10.55 18.38
C LYS A 59 13.02 -9.62 19.04
N GLU A 60 13.16 -9.38 20.34
CA GLU A 60 12.28 -8.48 21.10
C GLU A 60 12.11 -7.08 20.48
N THR A 61 12.99 -6.70 19.54
CA THR A 61 12.98 -5.42 18.83
C THR A 61 12.60 -5.48 17.35
N GLU A 62 12.52 -6.66 16.72
CA GLU A 62 12.06 -6.81 15.33
C GLU A 62 10.66 -7.41 15.37
N ASP A 63 9.65 -6.55 15.39
CA ASP A 63 8.26 -6.98 15.22
C ASP A 63 7.89 -6.87 13.73
N LEU A 64 7.22 -7.89 13.19
CA LEU A 64 6.52 -7.71 11.91
C LEU A 64 5.46 -6.61 12.03
N GLY A 65 5.08 -6.26 13.26
CA GLY A 65 4.35 -5.07 13.65
C GLY A 65 4.58 -3.85 12.76
N GLU A 66 5.81 -3.46 12.43
CA GLU A 66 6.04 -2.28 11.57
C GLU A 66 5.52 -2.44 10.14
N VAL A 67 5.71 -3.62 9.53
CA VAL A 67 5.21 -3.94 8.18
C VAL A 67 3.67 -3.96 8.18
N PHE A 68 3.08 -4.51 9.24
CA PHE A 68 1.63 -4.58 9.39
C PHE A 68 1.00 -3.26 9.84
N GLU A 69 1.70 -2.43 10.60
CA GLU A 69 1.25 -1.09 10.99
C GLU A 69 1.03 -0.20 9.77
N GLY A 70 1.91 -0.28 8.78
CA GLY A 70 1.76 0.47 7.53
C GLY A 70 0.60 -0.05 6.66
N SER A 71 0.36 -1.36 6.71
CA SER A 71 -0.50 -2.04 5.73
C SER A 71 -1.90 -2.39 6.26
N SER A 72 -2.12 -2.46 7.57
CA SER A 72 -3.43 -2.78 8.16
C SER A 72 -4.24 -1.50 8.40
N ALA A 73 -5.51 -1.50 7.99
CA ALA A 73 -6.48 -0.45 8.34
C ALA A 73 -7.15 -0.70 9.71
N GLY A 74 -6.94 -1.89 10.27
CA GLY A 74 -7.58 -2.40 11.48
C GLY A 74 -8.07 -3.83 11.29
N GLY A 75 -8.83 -4.33 12.26
CA GLY A 75 -9.53 -5.60 12.12
C GLY A 75 -10.50 -5.84 13.26
N HIS A 76 -11.44 -6.74 13.02
CA HIS A 76 -12.40 -7.24 13.99
C HIS A 76 -12.23 -8.76 14.15
N GLU A 77 -12.98 -9.37 15.05
CA GLU A 77 -12.94 -10.82 15.27
C GLU A 77 -13.30 -11.61 14.00
N GLY A 78 -14.23 -11.07 13.18
CA GLY A 78 -14.72 -11.69 11.95
C GLY A 78 -14.02 -11.29 10.64
N TYR A 79 -13.32 -10.15 10.59
CA TYR A 79 -12.61 -9.71 9.39
C TYR A 79 -11.30 -8.93 9.66
N LEU A 80 -10.44 -8.93 8.66
CA LEU A 80 -9.18 -8.18 8.59
C LEU A 80 -9.26 -7.17 7.44
N ASP A 81 -9.04 -5.90 7.73
CA ASP A 81 -9.03 -4.84 6.71
C ASP A 81 -7.58 -4.42 6.42
N MET A 82 -7.15 -4.61 5.17
CA MET A 82 -5.80 -4.28 4.73
C MET A 82 -5.82 -3.15 3.69
N ARG A 83 -5.00 -2.13 3.91
CA ARG A 83 -4.85 -1.00 2.99
C ARG A 83 -4.21 -1.47 1.68
N VAL A 84 -4.63 -0.82 0.61
CA VAL A 84 -4.00 -0.95 -0.71
C VAL A 84 -2.78 -0.04 -0.81
N ASP A 85 -1.86 -0.35 -1.73
CA ASP A 85 -0.59 0.36 -1.89
C ASP A 85 -0.78 1.87 -2.16
N SER A 86 -1.87 2.25 -2.83
CA SER A 86 -2.20 3.66 -3.08
C SER A 86 -2.49 4.46 -1.80
N VAL A 87 -2.80 3.80 -0.68
CA VAL A 87 -2.92 4.43 0.63
C VAL A 87 -1.58 4.40 1.37
N ALA A 88 -0.87 3.27 1.32
CA ALA A 88 0.39 3.09 2.04
C ALA A 88 1.56 3.91 1.45
N ASN A 89 1.60 4.12 0.12
CA ASN A 89 2.71 4.78 -0.58
C ASN A 89 2.38 6.22 -1.02
N ARG A 90 1.73 7.01 -0.16
CA ARG A 90 1.40 8.42 -0.45
C ARG A 90 2.56 9.38 -0.29
N GLY A 91 3.54 9.01 0.54
CA GLY A 91 4.70 9.85 0.83
C GLY A 91 5.51 10.20 -0.41
N GLU A 92 5.63 9.28 -1.36
CA GLU A 92 6.44 9.50 -2.56
C GLU A 92 5.97 10.71 -3.38
N GLY A 93 4.67 10.84 -3.63
CA GLY A 93 4.11 11.99 -4.37
C GLY A 93 4.30 13.31 -3.61
N PHE A 94 4.15 13.27 -2.28
CA PHE A 94 4.41 14.43 -1.42
C PHE A 94 5.89 14.85 -1.48
N TYR A 95 6.84 13.92 -1.45
CA TYR A 95 8.27 14.25 -1.56
C TYR A 95 8.64 14.79 -2.94
N MET A 96 8.09 14.21 -4.00
CA MET A 96 8.34 14.66 -5.38
C MET A 96 7.82 16.08 -5.60
N MET A 97 6.55 16.36 -5.26
CA MET A 97 5.95 17.67 -5.48
C MET A 97 6.36 18.71 -4.44
N GLY A 98 6.49 18.29 -3.17
CA GLY A 98 6.87 19.14 -2.06
C GLY A 98 8.36 19.38 -2.04
N VAL A 99 9.15 18.43 -1.51
CA VAL A 99 10.58 18.66 -1.27
C VAL A 99 11.36 18.92 -2.56
N ILE A 100 11.25 18.01 -3.54
CA ILE A 100 12.04 18.12 -4.78
C ILE A 100 11.50 19.25 -5.66
N GLY A 101 10.18 19.35 -5.82
CA GLY A 101 9.54 20.41 -6.59
C GLY A 101 9.86 21.81 -6.06
N LEU A 102 9.79 22.02 -4.74
CA LEU A 102 10.14 23.31 -4.13
C LEU A 102 11.62 23.65 -4.28
N LEU A 103 12.54 22.68 -4.14
CA LEU A 103 13.97 22.90 -4.36
C LEU A 103 14.27 23.24 -5.82
N PHE A 104 13.60 22.56 -6.76
CA PHE A 104 13.69 22.88 -8.18
C PHE A 104 13.19 24.29 -8.47
N TRP A 105 12.03 24.66 -7.92
CA TRP A 105 11.47 25.99 -8.11
C TRP A 105 12.32 27.09 -7.49
N TRP A 106 12.86 26.87 -6.29
CA TRP A 106 13.81 27.78 -5.64
C TRP A 106 15.06 28.00 -6.50
N SER A 107 15.56 26.94 -7.14
CA SER A 107 16.68 27.05 -8.09
C SER A 107 16.27 27.88 -9.32
N PHE A 108 15.09 27.63 -9.88
CA PHE A 108 14.56 28.37 -11.02
C PHE A 108 14.34 29.86 -10.70
N GLU A 109 13.82 30.17 -9.52
CA GLU A 109 13.73 31.54 -9.00
C GLU A 109 15.11 32.19 -8.95
N SER A 110 16.07 31.52 -8.31
CA SER A 110 17.41 32.07 -8.04
C SER A 110 18.21 32.33 -9.32
N PHE A 111 18.10 31.44 -10.32
CA PHE A 111 18.92 31.49 -11.53
C PHE A 111 18.23 32.04 -12.77
N VAL A 112 16.89 32.05 -12.81
CA VAL A 112 16.13 32.47 -13.99
C VAL A 112 15.27 33.69 -13.68
N LEU A 113 14.38 33.58 -12.69
CA LEU A 113 13.43 34.66 -12.40
C LEU A 113 14.10 35.90 -11.79
N SER A 114 15.20 35.74 -11.07
CA SER A 114 15.99 36.84 -10.51
C SER A 114 16.50 37.84 -11.56
N TYR A 115 16.65 37.40 -12.82
CA TYR A 115 17.09 38.23 -13.95
C TYR A 115 15.95 38.87 -14.75
N LEU A 116 14.68 38.62 -14.39
CA LEU A 116 13.55 39.27 -15.04
C LEU A 116 13.50 40.75 -14.68
N SER A 117 13.42 41.60 -15.71
CA SER A 117 13.40 43.06 -15.55
C SER A 117 12.06 43.60 -15.05
N ASP A 118 10.95 42.90 -15.34
CA ASP A 118 9.61 43.26 -14.87
C ASP A 118 9.36 42.67 -13.47
N PRO A 119 9.26 43.50 -12.42
CA PRO A 119 9.05 43.04 -11.05
C PRO A 119 7.70 42.35 -10.86
N GLN A 120 6.64 42.81 -11.55
CA GLN A 120 5.30 42.23 -11.39
C GLN A 120 5.25 40.82 -11.97
N LEU A 121 5.77 40.65 -13.20
CA LEU A 121 5.85 39.35 -13.85
C LEU A 121 6.71 38.37 -13.05
N ARG A 122 7.84 38.85 -12.51
CA ARG A 122 8.73 38.05 -11.64
C ARG A 122 7.98 37.56 -10.41
N ASP A 123 7.38 38.46 -9.64
CA ASP A 123 6.76 38.14 -8.36
C ASP A 123 5.56 37.20 -8.57
N ILE A 124 4.71 37.47 -9.58
CA ILE A 124 3.60 36.58 -9.97
C ILE A 124 4.14 35.19 -10.30
N SER A 125 5.21 35.09 -11.08
CA SER A 125 5.79 33.80 -11.46
C SER A 125 6.28 33.04 -10.23
N ILE A 126 7.08 33.69 -9.37
CA ILE A 126 7.64 33.11 -8.14
C ILE A 126 6.52 32.53 -7.27
N TYR A 127 5.52 33.34 -6.92
CA TYR A 127 4.43 32.91 -6.04
C TYR A 127 3.57 31.82 -6.69
N SER A 128 3.32 31.91 -7.99
CA SER A 128 2.52 30.92 -8.73
C SER A 128 3.19 29.55 -8.74
N GLY A 129 4.51 29.48 -8.94
CA GLY A 129 5.22 28.20 -8.91
C GLY A 129 5.29 27.59 -7.50
N TYR A 130 5.55 28.39 -6.47
CA TYR A 130 5.48 27.90 -5.09
C TYR A 130 4.08 27.40 -4.74
N ALA A 131 3.03 28.16 -5.09
CA ALA A 131 1.65 27.74 -4.89
C ALA A 131 1.35 26.42 -5.61
N PHE A 132 1.79 26.27 -6.87
CA PHE A 132 1.61 25.04 -7.63
C PHE A 132 2.23 23.82 -6.94
N PHE A 133 3.47 23.91 -6.48
CA PHE A 133 4.15 22.80 -5.81
C PHE A 133 3.56 22.50 -4.43
N ILE A 134 3.20 23.52 -3.65
CA ILE A 134 2.54 23.34 -2.34
C ILE A 134 1.18 22.67 -2.51
N ILE A 135 0.33 23.19 -3.41
CA ILE A 135 -0.99 22.61 -3.69
C ILE A 135 -0.83 21.19 -4.23
N GLY A 136 0.11 20.96 -5.15
CA GLY A 136 0.41 19.63 -5.67
C GLY A 136 0.80 18.63 -4.58
N ALA A 137 1.67 19.03 -3.65
CA ALA A 137 2.07 18.21 -2.51
C ALA A 137 0.89 17.88 -1.60
N LEU A 138 0.04 18.87 -1.29
CA LEU A 138 -1.17 18.68 -0.48
C LEU A 138 -2.18 17.76 -1.17
N VAL A 139 -2.38 17.88 -2.49
CA VAL A 139 -3.25 16.99 -3.26
C VAL A 139 -2.71 15.56 -3.24
N CYS A 140 -1.41 15.36 -3.40
CA CYS A 140 -0.79 14.03 -3.30
C CYS A 140 -0.99 13.42 -1.90
N LEU A 141 -0.89 14.22 -0.85
CA LEU A 141 -1.03 13.78 0.53
C LEU A 141 -2.49 13.46 0.90
N PHE A 142 -3.41 14.38 0.58
CA PHE A 142 -4.81 14.35 0.99
C PHE A 142 -5.79 13.83 -0.05
N ARG A 143 -5.32 13.21 -1.14
CA ARG A 143 -6.21 12.51 -2.10
C ARG A 143 -7.16 11.55 -1.39
N THR A 144 -8.29 11.22 -2.02
CA THR A 144 -9.29 10.33 -1.42
C THR A 144 -8.69 9.02 -0.94
N LEU A 145 -8.91 8.66 0.33
CA LEU A 145 -8.51 7.39 0.92
C LEU A 145 -9.44 6.30 0.39
N HIS A 146 -8.88 5.41 -0.40
CA HIS A 146 -9.58 4.24 -0.90
C HIS A 146 -9.94 3.30 0.25
N THR A 147 -11.02 2.55 0.07
CA THR A 147 -11.42 1.47 0.96
C THR A 147 -10.31 0.39 1.02
N PRO A 148 -10.09 -0.22 2.18
CA PRO A 148 -9.19 -1.38 2.29
C PRO A 148 -9.74 -2.58 1.51
N VAL A 149 -8.94 -3.63 1.39
CA VAL A 149 -9.42 -4.97 1.05
C VAL A 149 -9.84 -5.65 2.36
N ARG A 150 -11.08 -6.12 2.42
CA ARG A 150 -11.62 -6.82 3.59
C ARG A 150 -11.53 -8.32 3.38
N PHE A 151 -10.81 -8.99 4.26
CA PHE A 151 -10.70 -10.44 4.33
C PHE A 151 -11.61 -10.94 5.45
N HIS A 152 -12.74 -11.56 5.12
CA HIS A 152 -13.73 -11.98 6.10
C HIS A 152 -13.62 -13.48 6.40
N LYS A 153 -13.13 -13.80 7.61
CA LYS A 153 -12.81 -15.17 8.01
C LYS A 153 -14.05 -16.06 8.15
N GLY A 154 -15.15 -15.53 8.70
CA GLY A 154 -16.37 -16.31 8.94
C GLY A 154 -16.99 -16.84 7.64
N ASN A 155 -17.26 -15.92 6.72
CA ASN A 155 -17.83 -16.21 5.39
C ASN A 155 -16.84 -16.78 4.38
N GLN A 156 -15.53 -16.77 4.65
CA GLN A 156 -14.47 -17.10 3.68
C GLN A 156 -14.56 -16.28 2.38
N GLU A 157 -14.78 -14.97 2.53
CA GLU A 157 -14.96 -14.05 1.41
C GLU A 157 -14.00 -12.87 1.50
N VAL A 158 -13.63 -12.33 0.34
CA VAL A 158 -12.83 -11.14 0.18
C VAL A 158 -13.66 -10.07 -0.50
N TYR A 159 -13.86 -8.94 0.18
CA TYR A 159 -14.58 -7.81 -0.37
C TYR A 159 -13.60 -6.74 -0.84
N VAL A 160 -13.88 -6.17 -2.01
CA VAL A 160 -13.08 -5.11 -2.61
C VAL A 160 -14.01 -4.08 -3.24
N TRP A 161 -13.84 -2.82 -2.87
CA TRP A 161 -14.44 -1.70 -3.58
C TRP A 161 -13.36 -0.97 -4.39
N HIS A 162 -13.45 -1.05 -5.72
CA HIS A 162 -12.44 -0.49 -6.60
C HIS A 162 -13.09 0.19 -7.81
N LYS A 163 -12.80 1.48 -8.01
CA LYS A 163 -13.33 2.28 -9.14
C LYS A 163 -14.85 2.17 -9.31
N LYS A 164 -15.58 2.23 -8.18
CA LYS A 164 -17.04 2.08 -8.10
C LYS A 164 -17.58 0.70 -8.47
N ILE A 165 -16.75 -0.33 -8.46
CA ILE A 165 -17.14 -1.72 -8.67
C ILE A 165 -16.92 -2.48 -7.37
N LEU A 166 -17.96 -3.20 -6.93
CA LEU A 166 -17.93 -4.03 -5.74
C LEU A 166 -17.67 -5.48 -6.16
N TYR A 167 -16.59 -6.04 -5.62
CA TYR A 167 -16.26 -7.44 -5.78
C TYR A 167 -16.52 -8.18 -4.48
N ARG A 168 -17.15 -9.35 -4.60
CA ARG A 168 -17.32 -10.33 -3.54
C ARG A 168 -16.71 -11.64 -4.03
N ILE A 169 -15.50 -11.92 -3.56
CA ILE A 169 -14.64 -12.98 -4.08
C ILE A 169 -14.54 -14.09 -3.03
N PRO A 170 -15.00 -15.32 -3.32
CA PRO A 170 -14.72 -16.48 -2.47
C PRO A 170 -13.21 -16.65 -2.25
N TRP A 171 -12.78 -16.97 -1.03
CA TRP A 171 -11.35 -17.07 -0.68
C TRP A 171 -10.59 -18.09 -1.54
N ASP A 172 -11.21 -19.22 -1.84
CA ASP A 172 -10.68 -20.29 -2.69
C ASP A 172 -10.56 -19.89 -4.17
N GLU A 173 -11.42 -18.98 -4.64
CA GLU A 173 -11.38 -18.40 -5.99
C GLU A 173 -10.55 -17.12 -6.08
N CYS A 174 -10.01 -16.64 -4.96
CA CYS A 174 -9.19 -15.44 -4.90
C CYS A 174 -7.88 -15.64 -5.71
N GLU A 175 -7.42 -14.60 -6.41
CA GLU A 175 -6.20 -14.70 -7.22
C GLU A 175 -5.17 -13.70 -6.71
N ILE A 176 -4.15 -14.18 -6.00
CA ILE A 176 -3.10 -13.35 -5.39
C ILE A 176 -1.74 -13.85 -5.87
N SER A 177 -0.89 -12.92 -6.31
CA SER A 177 0.47 -13.25 -6.75
C SER A 177 1.48 -12.18 -6.39
N VAL A 178 2.74 -12.56 -6.26
CA VAL A 178 3.86 -11.61 -6.24
C VAL A 178 4.43 -11.51 -7.65
N GLN A 179 4.43 -10.31 -8.20
CA GLN A 179 4.99 -10.03 -9.52
C GLN A 179 6.29 -9.22 -9.44
N VAL A 180 7.13 -9.40 -10.45
CA VAL A 180 8.32 -8.57 -10.65
C VAL A 180 7.91 -7.23 -11.24
N ALA A 181 8.11 -6.16 -10.49
CA ALA A 181 7.75 -4.80 -10.88
C ALA A 181 9.03 -3.96 -11.01
N LYS A 182 9.54 -3.80 -12.23
CA LYS A 182 10.72 -2.97 -12.48
C LYS A 182 10.34 -1.50 -12.42
N ARG A 183 11.11 -0.72 -11.65
CA ARG A 183 10.93 0.74 -11.57
C ARG A 183 12.21 1.45 -11.98
N ASN A 184 12.06 2.53 -12.73
CA ASN A 184 13.19 3.40 -13.07
C ASN A 184 13.44 4.36 -11.89
N LEU A 185 14.66 4.36 -11.34
CA LEU A 185 15.07 5.25 -10.25
C LEU A 185 15.97 6.39 -10.76
N GLY A 186 15.71 6.87 -11.98
CA GLY A 186 16.49 7.93 -12.60
C GLY A 186 17.92 7.49 -12.88
N LEU A 187 18.90 8.18 -12.30
CA LEU A 187 20.33 7.95 -12.55
C LEU A 187 20.82 6.55 -12.13
N LYS A 188 20.11 5.85 -11.24
CA LYS A 188 20.43 4.46 -10.85
C LYS A 188 19.93 3.41 -11.86
N GLY A 189 19.21 3.83 -12.90
CA GLY A 189 18.62 2.97 -13.90
C GLY A 189 17.42 2.17 -13.37
N SER A 190 17.09 1.08 -14.07
CA SER A 190 16.01 0.18 -13.68
C SER A 190 16.42 -0.71 -12.51
N GLN A 191 15.62 -0.69 -11.44
CA GLN A 191 15.76 -1.58 -10.29
C GLN A 191 14.58 -2.55 -10.22
N ASP A 192 14.88 -3.79 -9.82
CA ASP A 192 13.85 -4.79 -9.55
C ASP A 192 13.11 -4.44 -8.26
N GLY A 193 11.81 -4.24 -8.37
CA GLY A 193 10.86 -4.24 -7.25
C GLY A 193 9.98 -5.49 -7.29
N TYR A 194 9.27 -5.70 -6.19
CA TYR A 194 8.26 -6.74 -6.04
C TYR A 194 6.92 -6.09 -5.75
N GLN A 195 5.85 -6.67 -6.28
CA GLN A 195 4.51 -6.16 -6.05
C GLN A 195 3.56 -7.31 -5.71
N LEU A 196 2.90 -7.23 -4.56
CA LEU A 196 1.84 -8.14 -4.16
C LEU A 196 0.54 -7.63 -4.77
N THR A 197 -0.06 -8.43 -5.64
CA THR A 197 -1.22 -8.03 -6.43
C THR A 197 -2.37 -9.00 -6.19
N LEU A 198 -3.55 -8.44 -5.90
CA LEU A 198 -4.83 -9.13 -5.98
C LEU A 198 -5.41 -8.91 -7.38
N TRP A 199 -5.67 -9.99 -8.11
CA TRP A 199 -6.28 -9.94 -9.43
C TRP A 199 -7.79 -10.02 -9.29
N LEU A 200 -8.47 -8.89 -9.53
CA LEU A 200 -9.92 -8.80 -9.42
C LEU A 200 -10.56 -9.48 -10.63
N ASN A 201 -11.10 -10.69 -10.41
CA ASN A 201 -11.78 -11.45 -11.44
C ASN A 201 -13.15 -10.81 -11.73
N PRO A 202 -13.44 -10.44 -12.99
CA PRO A 202 -14.70 -9.79 -13.37
C PRO A 202 -15.95 -10.59 -13.05
N LYS A 203 -15.86 -11.93 -12.96
CA LYS A 203 -16.97 -12.81 -12.60
C LYS A 203 -17.53 -12.55 -11.19
N HIS A 204 -16.75 -11.92 -10.31
CA HIS A 204 -17.12 -11.62 -8.93
C HIS A 204 -17.61 -10.19 -8.72
N ALA A 205 -17.76 -9.41 -9.80
CA ALA A 205 -18.35 -8.08 -9.73
C ALA A 205 -19.86 -8.20 -9.48
N ILE A 206 -20.35 -7.58 -8.41
CA ILE A 206 -21.74 -7.71 -7.96
C ILE A 206 -22.62 -6.62 -8.56
N ASN A 207 -22.12 -5.39 -8.63
CA ASN A 207 -22.91 -4.23 -9.02
C ASN A 207 -22.77 -3.87 -10.51
N LYS A 208 -21.99 -4.64 -11.29
CA LYS A 208 -21.78 -4.40 -12.71
C LYS A 208 -21.40 -5.70 -13.41
N ASP A 209 -22.03 -5.98 -14.55
CA ASP A 209 -21.61 -7.07 -15.42
C ASP A 209 -20.31 -6.68 -16.15
N LEU A 210 -19.26 -7.45 -15.88
CA LEU A 210 -17.94 -7.32 -16.48
C LEU A 210 -17.51 -8.60 -17.19
N THR A 211 -18.46 -9.48 -17.51
CA THR A 211 -18.19 -10.77 -18.15
C THR A 211 -17.36 -10.60 -19.43
N GLY A 212 -16.34 -11.46 -19.58
CA GLY A 212 -15.42 -11.43 -20.73
C GLY A 212 -14.31 -10.38 -20.65
N GLN A 213 -14.28 -9.53 -19.63
CA GLN A 213 -13.14 -8.63 -19.41
C GLN A 213 -11.95 -9.37 -18.79
N LYS A 214 -10.76 -8.79 -18.93
CA LYS A 214 -9.55 -9.24 -18.22
C LYS A 214 -9.61 -8.84 -16.74
N HIS A 215 -8.86 -9.54 -15.91
CA HIS A 215 -8.75 -9.21 -14.48
C HIS A 215 -8.17 -7.81 -14.28
N VAL A 216 -8.64 -7.13 -13.24
CA VAL A 216 -8.12 -5.81 -12.86
C VAL A 216 -7.06 -5.98 -11.76
N PRO A 217 -5.82 -5.52 -11.95
CA PRO A 217 -4.80 -5.61 -10.92
C PRO A 217 -5.07 -4.60 -9.81
N LEU A 218 -5.15 -5.08 -8.57
CA LEU A 218 -5.14 -4.26 -7.37
C LEU A 218 -3.82 -4.47 -6.63
N ASN A 219 -2.98 -3.42 -6.61
CA ASN A 219 -1.73 -3.45 -5.86
C ASN A 219 -2.01 -3.36 -4.36
N LEU A 220 -1.71 -4.44 -3.64
CA LEU A 220 -1.86 -4.49 -2.19
C LEU A 220 -0.64 -3.90 -1.49
N PHE A 221 0.55 -4.28 -1.96
CA PHE A 221 1.80 -3.86 -1.33
C PHE A 221 2.96 -3.90 -2.33
N HIS A 222 3.68 -2.78 -2.44
CA HIS A 222 4.88 -2.68 -3.24
C HIS A 222 6.13 -2.54 -2.35
N ASN A 223 7.20 -3.22 -2.70
CA ASN A 223 8.48 -3.04 -2.04
C ASN A 223 9.63 -3.10 -3.05
N MET A 224 10.49 -2.09 -3.00
CA MET A 224 11.72 -2.06 -3.78
C MET A 224 12.78 -2.92 -3.09
N GLU A 225 13.51 -3.70 -3.87
CA GLU A 225 14.62 -4.54 -3.42
C GLU A 225 14.30 -5.76 -2.53
N HIS A 226 13.28 -5.73 -1.68
CA HIS A 226 12.98 -6.81 -0.73
C HIS A 226 11.63 -7.46 -1.00
N HIS A 227 11.65 -8.77 -1.27
CA HIS A 227 10.42 -9.56 -1.42
C HIS A 227 9.80 -9.99 -0.09
N THR A 228 10.61 -10.07 0.96
CA THR A 228 10.23 -10.65 2.26
C THR A 228 9.01 -9.99 2.91
N PRO A 229 8.87 -8.64 2.89
CA PRO A 229 7.67 -8.00 3.43
C PRO A 229 6.37 -8.42 2.73
N LEU A 230 6.39 -8.65 1.41
CA LEU A 230 5.21 -9.08 0.64
C LEU A 230 4.78 -10.49 1.05
N TYR A 231 5.76 -11.38 1.19
CA TYR A 231 5.51 -12.75 1.63
C TYR A 231 5.06 -12.82 3.09
N ALA A 232 5.57 -11.93 3.94
CA ALA A 232 5.10 -11.80 5.32
C ALA A 232 3.65 -11.33 5.36
N TYR A 233 3.31 -10.28 4.59
CA TYR A 233 1.92 -9.82 4.41
C TYR A 233 1.02 -10.98 3.97
N TRP A 234 1.42 -11.72 2.92
CA TRP A 234 0.66 -12.85 2.41
C TRP A 234 0.43 -13.92 3.48
N GLU A 235 1.49 -14.38 4.15
CA GLU A 235 1.37 -15.42 5.17
C GLU A 235 0.46 -15.00 6.32
N TYR A 236 0.45 -13.74 6.69
CA TYR A 236 -0.46 -13.24 7.71
C TYR A 236 -1.92 -13.31 7.27
N VAL A 237 -2.25 -12.78 6.08
CA VAL A 237 -3.62 -12.86 5.53
C VAL A 237 -4.05 -14.31 5.36
N ARG A 238 -3.17 -15.15 4.80
CA ARG A 238 -3.39 -16.59 4.59
C ARG A 238 -3.74 -17.27 5.91
N ARG A 239 -2.89 -17.12 6.94
CA ARG A 239 -3.11 -17.74 8.25
C ARG A 239 -4.37 -17.22 8.93
N TYR A 240 -4.66 -15.93 8.79
CA TYR A 240 -5.89 -15.34 9.30
C TYR A 240 -7.12 -16.02 8.68
N MET A 241 -7.16 -16.14 7.35
CA MET A 241 -8.26 -16.75 6.62
C MET A 241 -8.40 -18.25 6.87
N THR A 242 -7.28 -18.99 6.96
CA THR A 242 -7.31 -20.45 7.18
C THR A 242 -7.41 -20.86 8.66
N GLY A 243 -7.23 -19.91 9.59
CA GLY A 243 -7.20 -20.21 11.03
C GLY A 243 -5.90 -20.88 11.51
N ASP A 244 -4.83 -20.84 10.72
CA ASP A 244 -3.50 -21.30 11.14
C ASP A 244 -2.95 -20.43 12.30
N LYS A 245 -1.98 -20.96 13.05
CA LYS A 245 -1.33 -20.22 14.15
C LYS A 245 -0.76 -18.88 13.65
N PRO A 246 -1.13 -17.74 14.26
CA PRO A 246 -0.70 -16.44 13.79
C PRO A 246 0.82 -16.29 13.87
N ILE A 247 1.39 -15.59 12.89
CA ILE A 247 2.71 -14.99 13.06
C ILE A 247 2.46 -13.78 13.95
N TYR A 248 2.65 -13.96 15.26
CA TYR A 248 2.30 -13.04 16.37
C TYR A 248 2.12 -11.57 15.96
N ILE A 249 0.87 -11.10 15.89
CA ILE A 249 0.50 -9.68 15.98
C ILE A 249 -0.89 -9.63 16.62
N GLU A 250 -1.02 -8.97 17.77
CA GLU A 250 -2.33 -8.61 18.31
C GLU A 250 -3.02 -7.65 17.34
N MET A 251 -4.14 -8.11 16.77
CA MET A 251 -5.00 -7.25 15.95
C MET A 251 -5.60 -6.19 16.86
N SER A 252 -5.31 -4.92 16.58
CA SER A 252 -6.00 -3.83 17.26
C SER A 252 -7.43 -3.80 16.74
N LYS A 253 -8.40 -3.81 17.67
CA LYS A 253 -9.83 -3.67 17.37
C LYS A 253 -10.20 -2.25 16.88
N GLU A 254 -9.26 -1.31 16.93
CA GLU A 254 -9.47 0.08 16.56
C GLU A 254 -8.66 0.48 15.32
N ALA A 255 -9.11 1.54 14.65
CA ALA A 255 -8.47 2.10 13.47
C ALA A 255 -7.09 2.60 13.89
N ARG A 256 -6.03 2.04 13.33
CA ARG A 256 -4.68 2.56 13.57
C ARG A 256 -4.51 3.87 12.81
N LYS A 257 -4.90 4.96 13.47
CA LYS A 257 -4.72 6.35 13.03
C LYS A 257 -3.64 7.01 13.89
N PRO A 258 -2.82 7.91 13.32
CA PRO A 258 -1.98 8.77 14.14
C PRO A 258 -2.90 9.60 15.04
N GLY A 259 -2.63 9.59 16.34
CA GLY A 259 -3.47 10.25 17.31
C GLY A 259 -2.69 10.59 18.57
N PHE A 260 -3.31 11.43 19.40
CA PHE A 260 -2.79 11.77 20.71
C PHE A 260 -2.90 10.53 21.62
N ASN A 261 -1.78 10.09 22.19
CA ASN A 261 -1.78 8.94 23.08
C ASN A 261 -2.29 9.34 24.48
N VAL A 262 -3.58 9.08 24.72
CA VAL A 262 -4.26 9.41 25.98
C VAL A 262 -3.69 8.62 27.16
N GLU A 263 -3.24 7.38 26.95
CA GLU A 263 -2.65 6.57 28.01
C GLU A 263 -1.30 7.13 28.47
N MET A 264 -0.46 7.52 27.52
CA MET A 264 0.78 8.24 27.80
C MET A 264 0.51 9.57 28.51
N ALA A 265 -0.51 10.32 28.08
CA ALA A 265 -0.89 11.57 28.72
C ALA A 265 -1.35 11.38 30.17
N LYS A 266 -2.06 10.28 30.47
CA LYS A 266 -2.43 9.91 31.85
C LYS A 266 -1.22 9.54 32.71
N ARG A 267 -0.18 8.94 32.13
CA ARG A 267 1.04 8.53 32.85
C ARG A 267 2.05 9.66 33.03
N GLU A 268 2.27 10.48 32.01
CA GLU A 268 3.35 11.49 31.97
C GLU A 268 2.86 12.93 32.15
N GLY A 269 1.56 13.15 32.13
CA GLY A 269 0.92 14.47 32.26
C GLY A 269 0.59 15.11 30.91
N TYR A 270 -0.66 15.59 30.79
CA TYR A 270 -1.19 16.20 29.57
C TYR A 270 -0.32 17.33 28.97
N PRO A 271 0.18 18.31 29.75
CA PRO A 271 0.97 19.40 29.17
C PRO A 271 2.24 18.92 28.46
N LYS A 272 2.94 17.95 29.07
CA LYS A 272 4.16 17.36 28.50
C LYS A 272 3.85 16.59 27.21
N THR A 273 2.80 15.77 27.21
CA THR A 273 2.41 15.00 26.02
C THR A 273 1.90 15.91 24.90
N ILE A 274 1.17 17.00 25.20
CA ILE A 274 0.72 17.99 24.22
C ILE A 274 1.93 18.68 23.58
N PHE A 275 2.88 19.15 24.38
CA PHE A 275 4.10 19.77 23.88
C PHE A 275 4.90 18.81 22.99
N MET A 276 5.05 17.56 23.42
CA MET A 276 5.71 16.52 22.62
C MET A 276 4.96 16.26 21.31
N PHE A 277 3.64 16.22 21.33
CA PHE A 277 2.83 16.02 20.12
C PHE A 277 3.00 17.17 19.12
N ILE A 278 2.92 18.42 19.58
CA ILE A 278 3.08 19.62 18.73
C ILE A 278 4.48 19.67 18.13
N THR A 279 5.51 19.39 18.94
CA THR A 279 6.90 19.40 18.46
C THR A 279 7.20 18.26 17.49
N MET A 280 6.60 17.08 17.67
CA MET A 280 6.82 15.92 16.80
C MET A 280 5.99 15.96 15.51
N LEU A 281 4.90 16.73 15.46
CA LEU A 281 4.01 16.78 14.29
C LEU A 281 4.71 17.24 13.00
N PRO A 282 5.54 18.30 12.98
CA PRO A 282 6.34 18.66 11.80
C PRO A 282 7.31 17.54 11.36
N PHE A 283 7.93 16.84 12.32
CA PHE A 283 8.80 15.70 11.99
C PHE A 283 8.01 14.54 11.41
N ALA A 284 6.84 14.22 11.97
CA ALA A 284 5.96 13.20 11.42
C ALA A 284 5.50 13.57 9.99
N PHE A 285 5.20 14.84 9.74
CA PHE A 285 4.86 15.34 8.41
C PHE A 285 6.01 15.19 7.40
N LEU A 286 7.25 15.48 7.82
CA LEU A 286 8.43 15.41 6.96
C LEU A 286 8.99 14.00 6.77
N PHE A 287 8.90 13.12 7.78
CA PHE A 287 9.55 11.79 7.76
C PHE A 287 8.57 10.62 7.63
N LYS A 288 7.28 10.82 7.91
CA LYS A 288 6.22 9.80 7.79
C LYS A 288 4.93 10.40 7.20
N PRO A 289 4.98 11.09 6.05
CA PRO A 289 3.81 11.74 5.44
C PRO A 289 2.66 10.77 5.18
N GLU A 290 2.94 9.50 4.86
CA GLU A 290 1.92 8.46 4.68
C GLU A 290 1.09 8.21 5.93
N LYS A 291 1.66 8.33 7.13
CA LYS A 291 0.91 8.24 8.38
C LYS A 291 -0.01 9.45 8.54
N ILE A 292 0.48 10.66 8.25
CA ILE A 292 -0.34 11.88 8.31
C ILE A 292 -1.48 11.86 7.27
N ALA A 293 -1.27 11.27 6.10
CA ALA A 293 -2.29 11.15 5.06
C ALA A 293 -3.56 10.41 5.52
N LEU A 294 -3.48 9.55 6.54
CA LEU A 294 -4.63 8.86 7.14
C LEU A 294 -5.62 9.81 7.84
N LEU A 295 -5.16 11.03 8.15
CA LEU A 295 -5.99 12.11 8.68
C LEU A 295 -6.80 12.83 7.59
N SER A 296 -6.67 12.43 6.31
CA SER A 296 -7.44 13.04 5.22
C SER A 296 -8.95 13.00 5.52
N PRO A 297 -9.68 14.11 5.33
CA PRO A 297 -11.14 14.13 5.48
C PRO A 297 -11.83 13.41 4.31
N PHE A 298 -11.15 13.19 3.19
CA PHE A 298 -11.70 12.58 1.99
C PHE A 298 -11.52 11.06 2.05
N LYS A 299 -12.58 10.34 2.42
CA LYS A 299 -12.58 8.88 2.59
C LYS A 299 -13.69 8.24 1.77
N GLU A 300 -13.36 7.23 0.97
CA GLU A 300 -14.36 6.40 0.30
C GLU A 300 -15.06 5.51 1.32
N LYS A 301 -16.38 5.48 1.34
CA LYS A 301 -17.09 4.55 2.23
C LYS A 301 -17.28 3.21 1.55
N TRP A 302 -17.35 2.15 2.34
CA TRP A 302 -17.86 0.89 1.84
C TRP A 302 -19.32 1.06 1.39
N PRO A 303 -19.75 0.36 0.33
CA PRO A 303 -21.16 0.23 -0.01
C PRO A 303 -21.95 -0.45 1.11
N GLU A 304 -23.25 -0.16 1.20
CA GLU A 304 -24.13 -0.65 2.27
C GLU A 304 -24.21 -2.18 2.30
N GLU A 305 -24.14 -2.81 1.13
CA GLU A 305 -24.18 -4.26 0.93
C GLU A 305 -23.08 -4.97 1.72
N VAL A 306 -21.88 -4.38 1.80
CA VAL A 306 -20.78 -4.95 2.58
C VAL A 306 -21.07 -4.92 4.07
N HIS A 307 -21.75 -3.88 4.56
CA HIS A 307 -22.16 -3.81 5.96
C HIS A 307 -23.23 -4.85 6.29
N GLU A 308 -24.15 -5.12 5.36
CA GLU A 308 -25.15 -6.16 5.53
C GLU A 308 -24.54 -7.56 5.55
N TRP A 309 -23.62 -7.86 4.61
CA TRP A 309 -22.96 -9.17 4.55
C TRP A 309 -22.04 -9.46 5.73
N THR A 310 -21.43 -8.43 6.28
CA THR A 310 -20.52 -8.55 7.43
C THR A 310 -21.21 -8.37 8.77
N GLY A 311 -22.48 -7.96 8.78
CA GLY A 311 -23.24 -7.67 10.00
C GLY A 311 -22.72 -6.45 10.78
N GLU A 312 -21.73 -5.72 10.25
CA GLU A 312 -21.06 -4.62 10.95
C GLU A 312 -20.89 -3.38 10.05
N ARG A 313 -21.36 -2.24 10.56
CA ARG A 313 -21.11 -0.92 9.96
C ARG A 313 -19.73 -0.43 10.35
N CYS A 314 -18.74 -0.75 9.53
CA CYS A 314 -17.36 -0.37 9.77
C CYS A 314 -16.68 0.17 8.50
N ASN A 315 -16.36 1.47 8.53
CA ASN A 315 -15.64 2.20 7.48
C ASN A 315 -14.21 2.50 7.94
N TRP A 316 -13.38 1.45 8.01
CA TRP A 316 -11.99 1.54 8.42
C TRP A 316 -11.13 2.16 7.29
N HIS A 317 -10.24 3.10 7.66
CA HIS A 317 -9.25 3.74 6.79
C HIS A 317 -7.93 3.92 7.53
#